data_AF-A0A2A5S5H4-F1
#
_entry.id   AF-A0A2A5S5H4-F1
#
_cell.length_a   1.000
_cell.length_b   1.000
_cell.length_c   1.000
_cell.angle_alpha   90.00
_cell.angle_beta   90.00
_cell.angle_gamma   90.00
#
_symmetry.space_group_name_H-M   'P 1'
#
loop_
_entity.id
_entity.type
_entity.pdbx_description
1 polymer ?
#
loop_
_entity_poly.entity_id
_entity_poly.type
_entity_poly.pdbx_seq_one_letter_code
_entity_poly.pdbx_strand_id
1 'polypeptide(L)'
;MVKRDLYRNILIGLIVIGILLIIRFFVFEPIRIHNNNMSPILPNKTQVFAMKRTKLENLDLVAYRHHGKKYVGRIIGTPGQSVVAMDNVVYLNQIILTEPYIKQNQATYLKTHDDDFTTDFRQDKLAAKTYWILNDARDVKADSRTFGAIKQKDILGELKFKYAPISAFGFVENDEAKIENGFDTE
;
A
#
# COMPACT_ATOMS: atom_id res chain seq x y z
N MET A 1 45.24 21.94 21.05
CA MET A 1 44.63 20.58 20.99
C MET A 1 43.12 20.63 20.72
N VAL A 2 42.35 21.45 21.44
CA VAL A 2 40.87 21.55 21.37
C VAL A 2 40.27 21.83 19.98
N LYS A 3 40.89 22.70 19.15
CA LYS A 3 40.33 23.07 17.83
C LYS A 3 40.27 21.92 16.84
N ARG A 4 41.24 20.99 16.87
CA ARG A 4 41.28 19.83 15.95
C ARG A 4 40.18 18.83 16.26
N ASP A 5 39.91 18.61 17.55
CA ASP A 5 38.81 17.75 18.00
C ASP A 5 37.45 18.36 17.68
N LEU A 6 37.33 19.70 17.77
CA LEU A 6 36.13 20.44 17.37
C LEU A 6 35.83 20.27 15.86
N TYR A 7 36.82 20.50 14.98
CA TYR A 7 36.62 20.30 13.54
C TYR A 7 36.27 18.85 13.17
N ARG A 8 36.91 17.87 13.83
CA ARG A 8 36.61 16.46 13.63
C ARG A 8 35.16 16.14 13.99
N ASN A 9 34.69 16.60 15.14
CA ASN A 9 33.32 16.35 15.60
C ASN A 9 32.28 17.05 14.71
N ILE A 10 32.55 18.28 14.25
CA ILE A 10 31.70 18.98 13.28
C ILE A 10 31.63 18.20 11.96
N LEU A 11 32.77 17.75 11.43
CA LEU A 11 32.83 16.96 10.21
C LEU A 11 32.03 15.65 10.33
N ILE A 12 32.19 14.91 11.43
CA ILE A 12 31.41 13.71 11.71
C ILE A 12 29.91 14.03 11.76
N GLY A 13 29.52 15.10 12.45
CA GLY A 13 28.13 15.54 12.52
C GLY A 13 27.54 15.83 11.14
N LEU A 14 28.28 16.53 10.28
CA LEU A 14 27.85 16.82 8.90
C LEU A 14 27.70 15.55 8.06
N ILE A 15 28.62 14.59 8.19
CA ILE A 15 28.54 13.30 7.51
C ILE A 15 27.29 12.53 7.96
N VAL A 16 27.03 12.47 9.27
CA VAL A 16 25.84 11.79 9.82
C VAL A 16 24.55 12.45 9.30
N ILE A 17 24.46 13.78 9.32
CA ILE A 17 23.32 14.51 8.77
C ILE A 17 23.15 14.21 7.28
N GLY A 18 24.24 14.22 6.50
CA GLY A 18 24.22 13.88 5.09
C GLY A 18 23.68 12.47 4.83
N ILE A 19 24.15 11.48 5.60
CA ILE A 19 23.66 10.09 5.52
C ILE A 19 22.18 10.02 5.85
N LEU A 20 21.73 10.68 6.92
CA LEU A 20 20.31 10.69 7.31
C LEU A 20 19.42 11.32 6.23
N LEU A 21 19.88 12.38 5.57
CA LEU A 21 19.17 12.98 4.44
C LEU A 21 19.08 12.01 3.26
N ILE A 22 20.17 11.35 2.90
CA ILE A 22 20.17 10.34 1.83
C ILE A 22 19.18 9.23 2.13
N ILE A 23 19.21 8.68 3.34
CA ILE A 23 18.26 7.64 3.77
C ILE A 23 16.82 8.15 3.66
N ARG A 24 16.55 9.36 4.18
CA ARG A 24 15.22 9.99 4.15
C ARG A 24 14.68 10.24 2.75
N PHE A 25 15.54 10.53 1.77
CA PHE A 25 15.11 10.81 0.40
C PHE A 25 15.01 9.54 -0.46
N PHE A 26 15.92 8.58 -0.27
CA PHE A 26 16.07 7.45 -1.19
C PHE A 26 15.50 6.12 -0.69
N VAL A 27 15.38 5.92 0.63
CA VAL A 27 15.02 4.60 1.21
C VAL A 27 13.55 4.53 1.57
N PHE A 28 13.02 5.53 2.28
CA PHE A 28 11.63 5.50 2.75
C PHE A 28 10.93 6.85 2.67
N GLU A 29 9.60 6.82 2.62
CA GLU A 29 8.73 7.99 2.71
C GLU A 29 7.77 7.80 3.90
N PRO A 30 7.75 8.70 4.89
CA PRO A 30 6.75 8.66 5.95
C PRO A 30 5.38 9.05 5.40
N ILE A 31 4.39 8.20 5.64
CA ILE A 31 3.01 8.37 5.23
C ILE A 31 2.13 8.38 6.48
N ARG A 32 1.25 9.36 6.57
CA ARG A 32 0.22 9.43 7.60
C ARG A 32 -1.12 9.07 6.99
N ILE A 33 -1.80 8.11 7.59
CA ILE A 33 -3.14 7.70 7.19
C ILE A 33 -4.14 8.69 7.78
N HIS A 34 -4.97 9.29 6.92
CA HIS A 34 -5.93 10.33 7.30
C HIS A 34 -7.39 9.84 7.30
N ASN A 35 -7.65 8.63 6.80
CA ASN A 35 -8.98 8.06 6.62
C ASN A 35 -8.99 6.57 7.01
N ASN A 36 -10.15 5.93 6.94
CA ASN A 36 -10.32 4.51 7.28
C ASN A 36 -10.31 3.60 6.04
N ASN A 37 -9.78 4.07 4.91
CA ASN A 37 -9.85 3.35 3.63
C ASN A 37 -9.14 1.99 3.64
N MET A 38 -8.23 1.79 4.58
CA MET A 38 -7.44 0.57 4.74
C MET A 38 -7.71 -0.14 6.07
N SER A 39 -8.87 0.14 6.70
CA SER A 39 -9.30 -0.53 7.92
C SER A 39 -9.71 -1.98 7.62
N PRO A 40 -9.36 -2.97 8.46
CA PRO A 40 -8.77 -2.81 9.80
C PRO A 40 -7.23 -2.75 9.85
N ILE A 41 -6.51 -3.08 8.77
CA ILE A 41 -5.05 -3.24 8.79
C ILE A 41 -4.31 -1.92 9.07
N LEU A 42 -4.78 -0.82 8.48
CA LEU A 42 -4.25 0.52 8.68
C LEU A 42 -5.37 1.49 9.08
N PRO A 43 -5.67 1.58 10.40
CA PRO A 43 -6.64 2.52 10.92
C PRO A 43 -6.22 3.98 10.73
N ASN A 44 -7.18 4.91 10.84
CA ASN A 44 -6.90 6.34 10.82
C ASN A 44 -5.84 6.74 11.87
N LYS A 45 -5.04 7.76 11.53
CA LYS A 45 -3.91 8.30 12.30
C LYS A 45 -2.69 7.39 12.41
N THR A 46 -2.72 6.19 11.83
CA THR A 46 -1.54 5.33 11.73
C THR A 46 -0.47 6.03 10.90
N GLN A 47 0.79 5.90 11.31
CA GLN A 47 1.94 6.38 10.55
C GLN A 47 2.82 5.21 10.15
N VAL A 48 3.07 5.12 8.84
CA VAL A 48 3.79 4.02 8.20
C VAL A 48 4.91 4.55 7.34
N PHE A 49 5.98 3.77 7.23
CA PHE A 49 7.02 4.00 6.25
C PHE A 49 6.70 3.24 4.96
N ALA A 50 6.63 3.99 3.86
CA ALA A 50 6.61 3.44 2.51
C ALA A 50 8.05 3.21 2.05
N MET A 51 8.45 1.96 1.84
CA MET A 51 9.75 1.57 1.33
C MET A 51 9.82 1.85 -0.18
N LYS A 52 10.83 2.61 -0.59
CA LYS A 52 11.05 2.91 -2.00
C LYS A 52 11.79 1.77 -2.69
N ARG A 53 11.59 1.63 -4.00
CA ARG A 53 12.33 0.70 -4.87
C ARG A 53 12.20 -0.78 -4.47
N THR A 54 11.15 -1.16 -3.75
CA THR A 54 10.81 -2.58 -3.58
C THR A 54 10.19 -3.11 -4.88
N LYS A 55 10.31 -4.43 -5.10
CA LYS A 55 9.54 -5.11 -6.13
C LYS A 55 8.09 -5.10 -5.68
N LEU A 56 7.21 -4.54 -6.51
CA LEU A 56 5.78 -4.44 -6.22
C LEU A 56 5.06 -5.66 -6.76
N GLU A 57 4.39 -6.38 -5.87
CA GLU A 57 3.75 -7.66 -6.13
C GLU A 57 2.25 -7.61 -5.82
N ASN A 58 1.56 -8.69 -6.17
CA ASN A 58 0.14 -8.83 -5.83
C ASN A 58 -0.04 -8.80 -4.31
N LEU A 59 -1.11 -8.15 -3.88
CA LEU A 59 -1.55 -7.94 -2.50
C LEU A 59 -0.65 -7.02 -1.66
N ASP A 60 0.39 -6.41 -2.22
CA ASP A 60 1.18 -5.41 -1.52
C ASP A 60 0.35 -4.17 -1.16
N LEU A 61 0.56 -3.66 0.05
CA LEU A 61 0.05 -2.37 0.49
C LEU A 61 1.00 -1.27 0.01
N VAL A 62 0.48 -0.26 -0.67
CA VAL A 62 1.29 0.81 -1.25
C VAL A 62 0.72 2.18 -0.96
N ALA A 63 1.60 3.17 -0.85
CA ALA A 63 1.23 4.57 -0.98
C ALA A 63 1.46 5.03 -2.42
N TYR A 64 0.53 5.80 -2.97
CA TYR A 64 0.62 6.32 -4.33
C TYR A 64 0.10 7.75 -4.43
N ARG A 65 0.41 8.42 -5.53
CA ARG A 65 -0.04 9.79 -5.82
C ARG A 65 -1.08 9.76 -6.94
N HIS A 66 -2.16 10.49 -6.74
CA HIS A 66 -3.12 10.78 -7.80
C HIS A 66 -3.52 12.26 -7.71
N HIS A 67 -3.37 12.99 -8.82
CA HIS A 67 -3.68 14.42 -8.93
C HIS A 67 -3.09 15.27 -7.77
N GLY A 68 -1.82 15.02 -7.43
CA GLY A 68 -1.11 15.76 -6.37
C GLY A 68 -1.43 15.32 -4.94
N LYS A 69 -2.45 14.47 -4.72
CA LYS A 69 -2.83 13.94 -3.41
C LYS A 69 -2.22 12.55 -3.19
N LYS A 70 -1.92 12.22 -1.93
CA LYS A 70 -1.40 10.91 -1.52
C LYS A 70 -2.57 10.01 -1.12
N TYR A 71 -2.52 8.77 -1.58
CA TYR A 71 -3.47 7.71 -1.27
C TYR A 71 -2.71 6.48 -0.80
N VAL A 72 -3.44 5.58 -0.16
CA VAL A 72 -2.97 4.24 0.17
C VAL A 72 -3.96 3.24 -0.39
N GLY A 73 -3.48 2.05 -0.72
CA GLY A 73 -4.30 0.99 -1.28
C GLY A 73 -3.52 -0.30 -1.39
N ARG A 74 -4.20 -1.35 -1.81
CA ARG A 74 -3.64 -2.67 -2.05
C ARG A 74 -3.54 -2.97 -3.52
N ILE A 75 -2.40 -3.45 -3.98
CA ILE A 75 -2.22 -3.92 -5.34
C ILE A 75 -3.03 -5.20 -5.51
N ILE A 76 -4.03 -5.16 -6.39
CA ILE A 76 -4.82 -6.33 -6.77
C ILE A 76 -4.27 -6.94 -8.05
N GLY A 77 -3.87 -6.11 -9.01
CA GLY A 77 -3.30 -6.54 -10.29
C GLY A 77 -1.98 -5.85 -10.62
N THR A 78 -1.04 -6.62 -11.16
CA THR A 78 0.29 -6.19 -11.63
C THR A 78 0.35 -6.19 -13.17
N PRO A 79 1.39 -5.62 -13.80
CA PRO A 79 1.45 -5.49 -15.25
C PRO A 79 1.20 -6.81 -16.01
N GLY A 80 0.37 -6.76 -17.05
CA GLY A 80 0.00 -7.90 -17.88
C GLY A 80 -1.18 -8.74 -17.34
N GLN A 81 -1.58 -8.54 -16.09
CA GLN A 81 -2.73 -9.23 -15.50
C GLN A 81 -4.05 -8.50 -15.81
N SER A 82 -5.15 -9.24 -15.84
CA SER A 82 -6.52 -8.69 -15.90
C SER A 82 -7.21 -8.82 -14.54
N VAL A 83 -8.04 -7.84 -14.18
CA VAL A 83 -8.78 -7.84 -12.92
C VAL A 83 -10.26 -7.62 -13.21
N VAL A 84 -11.11 -8.50 -12.67
CA VAL A 84 -12.56 -8.38 -12.77
C VAL A 84 -13.14 -8.47 -11.38
N ALA A 85 -14.14 -7.66 -11.06
CA ALA A 85 -14.98 -7.88 -9.89
C ALA A 85 -16.41 -8.12 -10.38
N MET A 86 -17.03 -9.17 -9.85
CA MET A 86 -18.42 -9.55 -10.11
C MET A 86 -18.99 -10.22 -8.86
N ASP A 87 -20.20 -9.84 -8.44
CA ASP A 87 -20.91 -10.43 -7.30
C ASP A 87 -20.05 -10.45 -6.01
N ASN A 88 -19.36 -9.35 -5.74
CA ASN A 88 -18.42 -9.18 -4.62
C ASN A 88 -17.18 -10.09 -4.62
N VAL A 89 -16.92 -10.79 -5.71
CA VAL A 89 -15.73 -11.64 -5.90
C VAL A 89 -14.78 -10.97 -6.86
N VAL A 90 -13.50 -10.87 -6.47
CA VAL A 90 -12.43 -10.39 -7.36
C VAL A 90 -11.77 -11.58 -8.04
N TYR A 91 -11.56 -11.45 -9.34
CA TYR A 91 -10.86 -12.41 -10.19
C TYR A 91 -9.60 -11.78 -10.74
N LEU A 92 -8.47 -12.45 -10.52
CA LEU A 92 -7.18 -12.11 -11.12
C LEU A 92 -6.86 -13.14 -12.21
N ASN A 93 -6.72 -12.69 -13.46
CA ASN A 93 -6.54 -13.58 -14.61
C ASN A 93 -7.59 -14.71 -14.68
N GLN A 94 -8.85 -14.41 -14.37
CA GLN A 94 -9.98 -15.36 -14.35
C GLN A 94 -9.95 -16.39 -13.18
N ILE A 95 -8.97 -16.28 -12.27
CA ILE A 95 -8.90 -17.10 -11.05
C ILE A 95 -9.41 -16.26 -9.88
N ILE A 96 -10.21 -16.86 -9.00
CA ILE A 96 -10.70 -16.18 -7.79
C ILE A 96 -9.51 -15.75 -6.94
N LEU A 97 -9.50 -14.47 -6.54
CA LEU A 97 -8.57 -13.91 -5.58
C LEU A 97 -9.17 -14.00 -4.19
N THR A 98 -8.54 -14.76 -3.29
CA THR A 98 -8.99 -14.87 -1.91
C THR A 98 -8.57 -13.62 -1.14
N GLU A 99 -9.54 -12.92 -0.53
CA GLU A 99 -9.30 -11.65 0.17
C GLU A 99 -9.65 -11.75 1.67
N PRO A 100 -8.88 -12.49 2.50
CA PRO A 100 -9.20 -12.67 3.92
C PRO A 100 -9.28 -11.34 4.70
N TYR A 101 -8.49 -10.35 4.30
CA TYR A 101 -8.42 -9.01 4.91
C TYR A 101 -9.72 -8.19 4.82
N ILE A 102 -10.65 -8.51 3.91
CA ILE A 102 -11.95 -7.83 3.80
C ILE A 102 -13.15 -8.67 4.27
N LYS A 103 -12.98 -9.97 4.56
CA LYS A 103 -14.11 -10.88 4.88
C LYS A 103 -15.03 -10.33 5.97
N GLN A 104 -14.45 -9.80 7.05
CA GLN A 104 -15.22 -9.23 8.17
C GLN A 104 -15.97 -7.95 7.79
N ASN A 105 -15.34 -7.07 7.01
CA ASN A 105 -15.97 -5.82 6.54
C ASN A 105 -17.13 -6.14 5.58
N GLN A 106 -16.91 -7.05 4.64
CA GLN A 106 -17.92 -7.53 3.70
C GLN A 106 -19.12 -8.14 4.43
N ALA A 107 -18.88 -9.07 5.36
CA ALA A 107 -19.94 -9.70 6.13
C ALA A 107 -20.73 -8.72 7.01
N THR A 108 -20.09 -7.63 7.45
CA THR A 108 -20.75 -6.56 8.21
C THR A 108 -21.58 -5.66 7.29
N TYR A 109 -21.06 -5.30 6.12
CA TYR A 109 -21.72 -4.47 5.12
C TYR A 109 -23.00 -5.13 4.59
N LEU A 110 -22.91 -6.40 4.18
CA LEU A 110 -24.02 -7.16 3.59
C LEU A 110 -25.15 -7.49 4.58
N LYS A 111 -25.00 -7.19 5.88
CA LYS A 111 -26.10 -7.29 6.86
C LYS A 111 -27.03 -6.09 6.84
N THR A 112 -26.56 -4.96 6.33
CA THR A 112 -27.27 -3.67 6.41
C THR A 112 -27.47 -3.01 5.05
N HIS A 113 -26.98 -3.63 3.98
CA HIS A 113 -27.06 -3.13 2.62
C HIS A 113 -27.48 -4.25 1.67
N ASP A 114 -28.29 -3.91 0.69
CA ASP A 114 -28.77 -4.81 -0.37
C ASP A 114 -27.94 -4.71 -1.66
N ASP A 115 -26.89 -3.86 -1.68
CA ASP A 115 -25.99 -3.66 -2.81
C ASP A 115 -24.61 -4.32 -2.61
N ASP A 116 -23.81 -4.34 -3.68
CA ASP A 116 -22.49 -4.97 -3.66
C ASP A 116 -21.48 -4.18 -2.85
N PHE A 117 -20.93 -4.83 -1.81
CA PHE A 117 -19.75 -4.39 -1.08
C PHE A 117 -18.58 -4.03 -2.03
N THR A 118 -18.22 -4.93 -2.95
CA THR A 118 -17.28 -4.63 -4.03
C THR A 118 -18.07 -4.41 -5.31
N THR A 119 -18.23 -3.13 -5.69
CA THR A 119 -18.84 -2.74 -6.97
C THR A 119 -18.17 -3.44 -8.15
N ASP A 120 -18.99 -3.97 -9.05
CA ASP A 120 -18.56 -4.62 -10.28
C ASP A 120 -17.71 -3.71 -11.17
N PHE A 121 -16.64 -4.28 -11.71
CA PHE A 121 -15.80 -3.62 -12.70
C PHE A 121 -15.06 -4.64 -13.55
N ARG A 122 -14.59 -4.17 -14.71
CA ARG A 122 -13.70 -4.94 -15.58
C ARG A 122 -12.50 -4.10 -15.98
N GLN A 123 -11.33 -4.61 -15.67
CA GLN A 123 -10.06 -4.13 -16.17
C GLN A 123 -9.40 -5.25 -16.97
N ASP A 124 -9.30 -5.06 -18.29
CA ASP A 124 -8.53 -5.95 -19.16
C ASP A 124 -7.03 -5.86 -18.82
N LYS A 125 -6.17 -6.52 -19.61
CA LYS A 125 -4.74 -6.60 -19.31
C LYS A 125 -4.11 -5.24 -19.02
N LEU A 126 -3.52 -5.13 -17.83
CA LEU A 126 -2.80 -3.96 -17.38
C LEU A 126 -1.58 -3.70 -18.26
N ALA A 127 -1.38 -2.45 -18.67
CA ALA A 127 -0.22 -2.04 -19.43
C ALA A 127 1.08 -2.21 -18.61
N ALA A 128 2.21 -2.25 -19.29
CA ALA A 128 3.51 -2.27 -18.64
C ALA A 128 3.65 -1.14 -17.61
N LYS A 129 4.18 -1.46 -16.43
CA LYS A 129 4.39 -0.51 -15.32
C LYS A 129 3.10 0.18 -14.84
N THR A 130 1.97 -0.52 -14.91
CA THR A 130 0.71 -0.07 -14.31
C THR A 130 0.14 -1.12 -13.38
N TYR A 131 -0.58 -0.68 -12.37
CA TYR A 131 -1.12 -1.51 -11.30
C TYR A 131 -2.59 -1.19 -11.07
N TRP A 132 -3.37 -2.22 -10.81
CA TRP A 132 -4.74 -2.06 -10.33
C TRP A 132 -4.73 -2.11 -8.81
N ILE A 133 -5.12 -1.01 -8.18
CA ILE A 133 -5.05 -0.79 -6.73
C ILE A 133 -6.46 -0.55 -6.20
N LEU A 134 -6.87 -1.28 -5.17
CA LEU A 134 -8.16 -1.11 -4.47
C LEU A 134 -7.95 -0.73 -3.02
N ASN A 135 -8.94 -0.03 -2.44
CA ASN A 135 -9.03 0.16 -1.00
C ASN A 135 -9.59 -1.11 -0.33
N ASP A 136 -9.17 -1.40 0.90
CA ASP A 136 -9.74 -2.53 1.68
C ASP A 136 -11.16 -2.19 2.16
N ALA A 137 -11.43 -0.91 2.46
CA ALA A 137 -12.79 -0.39 2.64
C ALA A 137 -13.41 -0.13 1.26
N ARG A 138 -14.20 -1.09 0.77
CA ARG A 138 -14.69 -1.11 -0.62
C ARG A 138 -15.80 -0.09 -0.89
N ASP A 139 -16.47 0.41 0.13
CA ASP A 139 -17.37 1.56 0.09
C ASP A 139 -16.66 2.86 -0.35
N VAL A 140 -15.36 3.00 -0.05
CA VAL A 140 -14.56 4.16 -0.48
C VAL A 140 -13.94 3.93 -1.85
N LYS A 141 -14.57 4.48 -2.89
CA LYS A 141 -14.20 4.29 -4.31
C LYS A 141 -13.07 5.19 -4.82
N ALA A 142 -12.37 5.89 -3.93
CA ALA A 142 -11.18 6.69 -4.26
C ALA A 142 -9.95 5.79 -4.47
N ASP A 143 -10.02 4.94 -5.49
CA ASP A 143 -9.01 3.97 -5.92
C ASP A 143 -9.10 3.73 -7.43
N SER A 144 -8.52 2.65 -7.96
CA SER A 144 -8.47 2.41 -9.41
C SER A 144 -9.84 2.26 -10.07
N ARG A 145 -10.91 1.94 -9.31
CA ARG A 145 -12.28 1.93 -9.84
C ARG A 145 -12.70 3.30 -10.38
N THR A 146 -12.18 4.37 -9.76
CA THR A 146 -12.41 5.76 -10.20
C THR A 146 -11.21 6.32 -10.98
N PHE A 147 -9.99 5.99 -10.56
CA PHE A 147 -8.77 6.60 -11.09
C PHE A 147 -8.21 5.89 -12.33
N GLY A 148 -8.67 4.68 -12.61
CA GLY A 148 -8.03 3.76 -13.55
C GLY A 148 -6.71 3.22 -13.02
N ALA A 149 -5.97 2.52 -13.88
CA ALA A 149 -4.70 1.91 -13.51
C ALA A 149 -3.65 2.96 -13.10
N ILE A 150 -2.96 2.70 -11.99
CA ILE A 150 -1.95 3.59 -11.40
C ILE A 150 -0.57 3.25 -11.98
N LYS A 151 0.15 4.26 -12.47
CA LYS A 151 1.50 4.06 -13.03
C LYS A 151 2.50 3.82 -11.91
N GLN A 152 3.48 2.95 -12.15
CA GLN A 152 4.56 2.63 -11.21
C GLN A 152 5.27 3.88 -10.67
N LYS A 153 5.49 4.88 -11.54
CA LYS A 153 6.16 6.13 -11.16
C LYS A 153 5.37 6.97 -10.14
N ASP A 154 4.07 6.75 -10.05
CA ASP A 154 3.17 7.44 -9.14
C ASP A 154 3.04 6.67 -7.80
N ILE A 155 3.57 5.44 -7.73
CA ILE A 155 3.69 4.68 -6.48
C ILE A 155 4.90 5.19 -5.70
N LEU A 156 4.64 5.63 -4.46
CA LEU A 156 5.63 6.20 -3.55
C LEU A 156 6.46 5.12 -2.85
N GLY A 157 5.87 3.93 -2.64
CA GLY A 157 6.53 2.80 -2.01
C GLY A 157 5.55 1.84 -1.35
N GLU A 158 6.08 0.69 -0.94
CA GLU A 158 5.36 -0.38 -0.25
C GLU A 158 5.33 -0.14 1.27
N LEU A 159 4.16 -0.28 1.87
CA LEU A 159 3.93 -0.04 3.29
C LEU A 159 4.35 -1.26 4.11
N LYS A 160 5.56 -1.25 4.67
CA LYS A 160 6.10 -2.38 5.44
C LYS A 160 6.12 -2.20 6.95
N PHE A 161 6.15 -0.96 7.44
CA PHE A 161 6.48 -0.70 8.84
C PHE A 161 5.63 0.42 9.45
N LYS A 162 4.91 0.11 10.52
CA LYS A 162 4.18 1.05 11.37
C LYS A 162 5.13 1.60 12.43
N TYR A 163 5.30 2.92 12.47
CA TYR A 163 6.13 3.57 13.48
C TYR A 163 5.33 4.37 14.51
N ALA A 164 4.03 4.62 14.25
CA ALA A 164 3.13 5.19 15.23
C ALA A 164 1.66 4.78 14.97
N PRO A 165 0.81 4.67 16.02
CA PRO A 165 1.14 4.81 17.44
C PRO A 165 2.10 3.72 17.93
N ILE A 166 2.86 4.00 19.01
CA ILE A 166 3.88 3.08 19.53
C ILE A 166 3.25 1.72 19.94
N SER A 167 1.98 1.71 20.36
CA SER A 167 1.24 0.49 20.68
C SER A 167 1.03 -0.46 19.50
N ALA A 168 1.14 0.04 18.27
CA ALA A 168 1.02 -0.73 17.02
C ALA A 168 2.34 -0.70 16.22
N PHE A 169 3.45 -0.37 16.88
CA PHE A 169 4.78 -0.34 16.27
C PHE A 169 5.19 -1.74 15.82
N GLY A 170 5.64 -1.87 14.57
CA GLY A 170 6.05 -3.16 14.01
C GLY A 170 5.78 -3.26 12.52
N PHE A 171 5.99 -4.45 11.99
CA PHE A 171 5.72 -4.74 10.58
C PHE A 171 4.21 -4.71 10.28
N VAL A 172 3.89 -4.40 9.03
CA VAL A 172 2.52 -4.52 8.53
C VAL A 172 2.29 -5.99 8.19
N GLU A 173 1.38 -6.63 8.91
CA GLU A 173 0.99 -8.03 8.67
C GLU A 173 0.16 -8.12 7.39
N ASN A 174 0.61 -8.93 6.43
CA ASN A 174 -0.05 -9.06 5.12
C ASN A 174 0.10 -10.44 4.47
N ASP A 175 0.62 -11.42 5.19
CA ASP A 175 1.13 -12.64 4.58
C ASP A 175 0.02 -13.67 4.31
N GLU A 176 -1.02 -13.71 5.14
CA GLU A 176 -2.16 -14.64 5.00
C GLU A 176 -2.75 -14.62 3.59
N ALA A 177 -3.04 -13.42 3.07
CA ALA A 177 -3.62 -13.28 1.75
C ALA A 177 -2.66 -13.68 0.63
N LYS A 178 -1.35 -13.44 0.80
CA LYS A 178 -0.34 -13.87 -0.18
C LYS A 178 -0.21 -15.39 -0.21
N ILE A 179 -0.19 -16.02 0.96
CA ILE A 179 -0.11 -17.47 1.12
C ILE A 179 -1.34 -18.15 0.52
N GLU A 180 -2.55 -17.70 0.86
CA GLU A 180 -3.81 -18.30 0.35
C GLU A 180 -3.94 -18.24 -1.18
N ASN A 181 -3.28 -17.27 -1.83
CA ASN A 181 -3.29 -17.11 -3.28
C ASN A 181 -2.03 -17.63 -3.97
N GLY A 182 -1.08 -18.21 -3.23
CA GLY A 182 0.18 -18.73 -3.78
C GLY A 182 1.10 -17.65 -4.37
N PHE A 183 1.01 -16.41 -3.88
CA PHE A 183 1.93 -15.33 -4.25
C PHE A 183 3.17 -15.28 -3.38
N ASP A 184 3.15 -15.96 -2.23
CA ASP A 184 4.32 -16.04 -1.37
C ASP A 184 5.35 -16.94 -2.04
N THR A 185 6.44 -16.32 -2.51
CA THR A 185 7.60 -17.05 -3.02
C THR A 185 8.58 -17.19 -1.87
N GLU A 186 8.54 -18.32 -1.18
CA GLU A 186 9.76 -18.85 -0.57
C GLU A 186 10.84 -19.07 -1.64
#